data_AF-A0A6I7MXM0-F1
#
_entry.id   AF-A0A6I7MXM0-F1
#
_cell.length_a   1.000
_cell.length_b   1.000
_cell.length_c   1.000
_cell.angle_alpha   90.00
_cell.angle_beta   90.00
_cell.angle_gamma   90.00
#
_symmetry.space_group_name_H-M   'P 1'
#
loop_
_entity.id
_entity.type
_entity.pdbx_description
1 polymer ?
#
loop_
_entity_poly.entity_id
_entity_poly.type
_entity_poly.pdbx_seq_one_letter_code
_entity_poly.pdbx_strand_id
1 'polypeptide(L)'
;MKKLIYPLLISLFFISCQEEDKIEQLYTGNELEYTLYQASDFEYSGVLFVRELMGGELELTIELQGEKGEEEYFFPAHLHFGSYDVVDAPMAHMLKPIDIRTLKSSTVLGMLSDQRVLTFEDFKTLDGHIKVHLADSGPEYQIILAAGNVGANDNSPVNFDKENVTLCSPYF
;
A
#
# COMPACT_ATOMS: atom_id res chain seq x y z
N MET A 1 8.51 24.77 -65.44
CA MET A 1 8.74 25.45 -64.14
C MET A 1 7.44 26.22 -63.86
N LYS A 2 6.61 25.97 -62.84
CA LYS A 2 6.80 25.63 -61.43
C LYS A 2 5.68 24.68 -60.99
N LYS A 3 6.01 23.74 -60.10
CA LYS A 3 5.08 22.81 -59.45
C LYS A 3 4.33 23.56 -58.35
N LEU A 4 3.00 23.47 -58.29
CA LEU A 4 2.23 23.83 -57.09
C LEU A 4 1.89 22.55 -56.33
N ILE A 5 2.36 22.49 -55.10
CA ILE A 5 2.16 21.45 -54.10
C ILE A 5 0.90 21.82 -53.31
N TYR A 6 0.00 20.87 -53.08
CA TYR A 6 -1.04 20.98 -52.05
C TYR A 6 -0.89 19.77 -51.12
N PRO A 7 -0.53 19.96 -49.84
CA PRO A 7 -0.52 18.85 -48.90
C PRO A 7 -1.96 18.62 -48.42
N LEU A 8 -2.48 17.43 -48.69
CA LEU A 8 -3.70 16.92 -48.06
C LEU A 8 -3.33 16.54 -46.62
N LEU A 9 -3.68 17.40 -45.69
CA LEU A 9 -3.51 17.20 -44.24
C LEU A 9 -4.56 16.17 -43.77
N ILE A 10 -4.21 14.88 -43.81
CA ILE A 10 -4.99 13.82 -43.17
C ILE A 10 -4.70 13.89 -41.67
N SER A 11 -5.65 14.43 -40.92
CA SER A 11 -5.67 14.37 -39.46
C SER A 11 -5.82 12.91 -39.01
N LEU A 12 -4.75 12.32 -38.49
CA LEU A 12 -4.86 11.15 -37.63
C LEU A 12 -5.55 11.58 -36.34
N PHE A 13 -6.82 11.21 -36.19
CA PHE A 13 -7.48 11.16 -34.90
C PHE A 13 -6.81 10.05 -34.08
N PHE A 14 -5.92 10.44 -33.17
CA PHE A 14 -5.43 9.56 -32.12
C PHE A 14 -6.57 9.35 -31.12
N ILE A 15 -7.24 8.20 -31.20
CA ILE A 15 -8.05 7.69 -30.09
C ILE A 15 -7.03 7.22 -29.04
N SER A 16 -6.68 8.13 -28.13
CA SER A 16 -5.90 7.81 -26.93
C SER A 16 -6.85 7.23 -25.89
N CYS A 17 -6.44 6.15 -25.23
CA CYS A 17 -7.25 5.35 -24.32
C CYS A 17 -7.76 6.16 -23.12
N GLN A 18 -9.06 6.02 -22.86
CA GLN A 18 -9.87 6.64 -21.80
C GLN A 18 -9.82 5.88 -20.45
N GLU A 19 -8.72 5.19 -20.14
CA GLU A 19 -8.64 4.37 -18.91
C GLU A 19 -8.36 5.20 -17.67
N GLU A 20 -7.58 6.28 -17.79
CA GLU A 20 -7.27 7.22 -16.70
C GLU A 20 -8.54 7.91 -16.17
N ASP A 21 -9.40 8.40 -17.07
CA ASP A 21 -10.67 9.08 -16.74
C ASP A 21 -11.65 8.22 -15.93
N LYS A 22 -11.56 6.88 -16.04
CA LYS A 22 -12.45 5.95 -15.32
C LYS A 22 -11.96 5.67 -13.91
N ILE A 23 -10.65 5.66 -13.69
CA ILE A 23 -10.04 5.48 -12.37
C ILE A 23 -10.33 6.71 -11.50
N GLU A 24 -10.25 7.91 -12.08
CA GLU A 24 -10.54 9.16 -11.37
C GLU A 24 -12.01 9.27 -10.93
N GLN A 25 -12.94 8.57 -11.59
CA GLN A 25 -14.36 8.53 -11.20
C GLN A 25 -14.67 7.55 -10.05
N LEU A 26 -13.71 6.70 -9.64
CA LEU A 26 -13.90 5.74 -8.55
C LEU A 26 -13.63 6.36 -7.18
N TYR A 27 -12.74 7.35 -7.12
CA TYR A 27 -12.27 7.98 -5.89
C TYR A 27 -12.84 9.37 -5.70
N THR A 28 -12.90 9.83 -4.45
CA THR A 28 -13.29 11.22 -4.12
C THR A 28 -12.19 12.23 -4.45
N GLY A 29 -10.96 11.75 -4.67
CA GLY A 29 -9.75 12.55 -4.80
C GLY A 29 -8.97 12.70 -3.48
N ASN A 30 -9.54 12.24 -2.35
CA ASN A 30 -8.82 12.19 -1.08
C ASN A 30 -7.81 11.03 -1.07
N GLU A 31 -6.56 11.34 -0.73
CA GLU A 31 -5.45 10.39 -0.69
C GLU A 31 -4.49 10.71 0.47
N LEU A 32 -3.97 9.67 1.12
CA LEU A 32 -2.81 9.73 2.02
C LEU A 32 -1.73 8.80 1.50
N GLU A 33 -0.48 9.18 1.75
CA GLU A 33 0.70 8.41 1.38
C GLU A 33 1.57 8.19 2.63
N TYR A 34 1.98 6.94 2.85
CA TYR A 34 2.88 6.55 3.94
C TYR A 34 4.03 5.70 3.41
N THR A 35 5.25 6.04 3.81
CA THR A 35 6.43 5.22 3.48
C THR A 35 6.44 3.96 4.32
N LEU A 36 6.71 2.83 3.66
CA LEU A 36 7.06 1.55 4.29
C LEU A 36 8.57 1.38 4.16
N TYR A 37 9.28 1.52 5.28
CA TYR A 37 10.72 1.43 5.33
C TYR A 37 11.17 -0.03 5.39
N GLN A 38 12.39 -0.29 4.90
CA GLN A 38 13.01 -1.60 5.01
C GLN A 38 13.19 -2.00 6.48
N ALA A 39 12.67 -3.17 6.84
CA ALA A 39 12.60 -3.65 8.22
C ALA A 39 13.39 -4.96 8.48
N SER A 40 14.10 -5.48 7.47
CA SER A 40 14.96 -6.66 7.58
C SER A 40 16.18 -6.55 6.67
N ASP A 41 16.96 -7.63 6.58
CA ASP A 41 18.09 -7.73 5.67
C ASP A 41 17.68 -7.91 4.20
N PHE A 42 16.40 -8.15 3.92
CA PHE A 42 15.87 -8.14 2.56
C PHE A 42 15.63 -6.70 2.11
N GLU A 43 16.09 -6.35 0.90
CA GLU A 43 15.99 -4.99 0.34
C GLU A 43 14.59 -4.68 -0.20
N TYR A 44 13.57 -4.82 0.65
CA TYR A 44 12.20 -4.39 0.38
C TYR A 44 11.88 -3.10 1.13
N SER A 45 11.36 -2.12 0.40
CA SER A 45 10.72 -0.92 0.94
C SER A 45 9.45 -0.66 0.13
N GLY A 46 8.67 0.37 0.44
CA GLY A 46 7.47 0.65 -0.34
C GLY A 46 6.69 1.86 0.12
N VAL A 47 5.47 1.94 -0.40
CA VAL A 47 4.51 2.99 -0.11
C VAL A 47 3.14 2.37 0.09
N LEU A 48 2.43 2.82 1.13
CA LEU A 48 1.00 2.62 1.28
C LEU A 48 0.27 3.88 0.77
N PHE A 49 -0.65 3.69 -0.17
CA PHE A 49 -1.66 4.68 -0.54
C PHE A 49 -2.97 4.34 0.14
N VAL A 50 -3.62 5.34 0.74
CA VAL A 50 -4.97 5.25 1.31
C VAL A 50 -5.86 6.18 0.53
N ARG A 51 -6.78 5.63 -0.27
CA ARG A 51 -7.68 6.40 -1.13
C ARG A 51 -9.12 6.23 -0.68
N GLU A 52 -9.87 7.31 -0.66
CA GLU A 52 -11.31 7.24 -0.37
C GLU A 52 -12.10 6.97 -1.65
N LEU A 53 -12.90 5.91 -1.63
CA LEU A 53 -13.82 5.56 -2.70
C LEU A 53 -15.07 6.46 -2.65
N MET A 54 -15.75 6.64 -3.78
CA MET A 54 -17.01 7.40 -3.84
C MET A 54 -18.12 6.86 -2.92
N GLY A 55 -18.03 5.59 -2.49
CA GLY A 55 -18.93 4.97 -1.51
C GLY A 55 -18.61 5.29 -0.05
N GLY A 56 -17.47 5.94 0.21
CA GLY A 56 -16.97 6.30 1.55
C GLY A 56 -16.03 5.27 2.18
N GLU A 57 -15.88 4.07 1.58
CA GLU A 57 -14.89 3.10 2.02
C GLU A 57 -13.47 3.53 1.62
N LEU A 58 -12.47 2.95 2.30
CA LEU A 58 -11.07 3.21 2.01
C LEU A 58 -10.47 2.05 1.20
N GLU A 59 -9.71 2.37 0.16
CA GLU A 59 -8.82 1.42 -0.50
C GLU A 59 -7.38 1.65 -0.04
N LEU A 60 -6.76 0.60 0.50
CA LEU A 60 -5.36 0.54 0.88
C LEU A 60 -4.58 -0.20 -0.21
N THR A 61 -3.75 0.52 -0.95
CA THR A 61 -2.85 -0.04 -1.96
C THR A 61 -1.41 -0.01 -1.45
N ILE A 62 -0.76 -1.17 -1.39
CA ILE A 62 0.66 -1.28 -1.06
C ILE A 62 1.44 -1.52 -2.34
N GLU A 63 2.46 -0.70 -2.59
CA GLU A 63 3.44 -0.91 -3.64
C GLU A 63 4.84 -1.04 -3.04
N LEU A 64 5.46 -2.21 -3.20
CA LEU A 64 6.83 -2.44 -2.75
C LEU A 64 7.84 -2.21 -3.89
N GLN A 65 9.05 -1.86 -3.48
CA GLN A 65 10.26 -1.81 -4.27
C GLN A 65 11.21 -2.87 -3.72
N GLY A 66 11.74 -3.73 -4.60
CA GLY A 66 12.63 -4.82 -4.25
C GLY A 66 12.70 -5.85 -5.38
N GLU A 67 13.23 -7.04 -5.07
CA GLU A 67 13.33 -8.12 -6.05
C GLU A 67 11.96 -8.74 -6.36
N LYS A 68 11.69 -8.96 -7.65
CA LYS A 68 10.49 -9.65 -8.14
C LYS A 68 10.79 -11.13 -8.33
N GLY A 69 9.84 -11.97 -7.93
CA GLY A 69 9.86 -13.40 -8.24
C GLY A 69 9.09 -13.72 -9.52
N GLU A 70 9.34 -14.90 -10.09
CA GLU A 70 8.54 -15.46 -11.18
C GLU A 70 7.49 -16.45 -10.67
N GLU A 71 7.74 -17.07 -9.52
CA GLU A 71 6.81 -18.01 -8.89
C GLU A 71 5.67 -17.30 -8.16
N GLU A 72 4.57 -18.01 -7.97
CA GLU A 72 3.44 -17.52 -7.20
C GLU A 72 3.77 -17.56 -5.71
N TYR A 73 4.13 -16.40 -5.16
CA TYR A 73 4.38 -16.19 -3.74
C TYR A 73 3.79 -14.84 -3.30
N PHE A 74 3.28 -14.79 -2.07
CA PHE A 74 2.56 -13.63 -1.57
C PHE A 74 3.04 -13.24 -0.17
N PHE A 75 3.55 -12.01 -0.03
CA PHE A 75 3.96 -11.46 1.27
C PHE A 75 2.73 -11.02 2.06
N PRO A 76 2.45 -11.58 3.25
CA PRO A 76 1.33 -11.14 4.08
C PRO A 76 1.53 -9.70 4.55
N ALA A 77 0.43 -8.96 4.66
CA ALA A 77 0.46 -7.60 5.20
C ALA A 77 -0.67 -7.39 6.20
N HIS A 78 -0.36 -6.64 7.25
CA HIS A 78 -1.29 -6.39 8.35
C HIS A 78 -1.30 -4.91 8.69
N LEU A 79 -2.50 -4.39 8.96
CA LEU A 79 -2.70 -3.15 9.69
C LEU A 79 -2.80 -3.50 11.18
N HIS A 80 -1.99 -2.86 12.01
CA HIS A 80 -1.99 -3.01 13.46
C HIS A 80 -2.37 -1.70 14.16
N PHE A 81 -2.85 -1.79 15.40
CA PHE A 81 -3.00 -0.64 16.30
C PHE A 81 -1.66 -0.32 16.98
N GLY A 82 -1.42 0.95 17.31
CA GLY A 82 -0.16 1.39 17.92
C GLY A 82 0.93 1.68 16.88
N SER A 83 2.07 2.19 17.34
CA SER A 83 3.27 2.37 16.52
C SER A 83 4.01 1.06 16.22
N TYR A 84 4.86 1.06 15.19
CA TYR A 84 5.55 -0.15 14.68
C TYR A 84 6.45 -0.86 15.70
N ASP A 85 6.88 -0.13 16.74
CA ASP A 85 7.78 -0.52 17.82
C ASP A 85 7.03 -1.03 19.08
N VAL A 86 5.70 -1.10 19.04
CA VAL A 86 4.90 -1.70 20.11
C VAL A 86 4.97 -3.22 20.01
N VAL A 87 5.41 -3.86 21.09
CA VAL A 87 5.43 -5.33 21.21
C VAL A 87 4.00 -5.86 21.26
N ASP A 88 3.72 -6.92 20.50
CA ASP A 88 2.40 -7.59 20.47
C ASP A 88 1.23 -6.63 20.15
N ALA A 89 1.50 -5.62 19.33
CA ALA A 89 0.50 -4.70 18.80
C ALA A 89 -0.69 -5.48 18.19
N PRO A 90 -1.93 -5.29 18.66
CA PRO A 90 -3.07 -6.04 18.15
C PRO A 90 -3.32 -5.75 16.68
N MET A 91 -3.61 -6.79 15.90
CA MET A 91 -3.94 -6.62 14.48
C MET A 91 -5.32 -5.98 14.33
N ALA A 92 -5.37 -4.86 13.61
CA ALA A 92 -6.59 -4.15 13.26
C ALA A 92 -7.28 -4.78 12.05
N HIS A 93 -6.52 -5.16 11.02
CA HIS A 93 -7.06 -5.80 9.81
C HIS A 93 -5.99 -6.60 9.07
N MET A 94 -6.38 -7.74 8.49
CA MET A 94 -5.55 -8.50 7.56
C MET A 94 -5.73 -7.93 6.15
N LEU A 95 -4.64 -7.47 5.54
CA LEU A 95 -4.68 -6.92 4.19
C LEU A 95 -4.49 -8.04 3.16
N LYS A 96 -4.90 -7.79 1.92
CA LYS A 96 -4.55 -8.69 0.81
C LYS A 96 -3.03 -8.77 0.72
N PRO A 97 -2.47 -9.97 0.57
CA PRO A 97 -1.02 -10.13 0.56
C PRO A 97 -0.44 -9.59 -0.76
N ILE A 98 0.81 -9.13 -0.72
CA ILE A 98 1.54 -8.54 -1.85
C ILE A 98 2.04 -9.66 -2.76
N ASP A 99 1.65 -9.66 -4.03
CA ASP A 99 2.13 -10.62 -5.03
C ASP A 99 3.57 -10.31 -5.42
N ILE A 100 4.52 -11.23 -5.20
CA ILE A 100 5.96 -11.03 -5.47
C ILE A 100 6.26 -10.69 -6.94
N ARG A 101 5.41 -11.10 -7.89
CA ARG A 101 5.59 -10.88 -9.32
C ARG A 101 5.31 -9.42 -9.69
N THR A 102 4.38 -8.79 -8.98
CA THR A 102 3.95 -7.40 -9.23
C THR A 102 4.52 -6.41 -8.22
N LEU A 103 4.80 -6.88 -7.00
CA LEU A 103 5.06 -6.13 -5.78
C LEU A 103 3.91 -5.20 -5.37
N LYS A 104 2.66 -5.59 -5.69
CA LYS A 104 1.48 -4.79 -5.38
C LYS A 104 0.38 -5.61 -4.69
N SER A 105 -0.42 -4.93 -3.86
CA SER A 105 -1.71 -5.41 -3.37
C SER A 105 -2.69 -4.24 -3.24
N SER A 106 -3.99 -4.53 -3.30
CA SER A 106 -5.06 -3.55 -3.01
C SER A 106 -6.16 -4.21 -2.16
N THR A 107 -6.48 -3.55 -1.05
CA THR A 107 -7.49 -3.98 -0.07
C THR A 107 -8.53 -2.88 0.12
N VAL A 108 -9.80 -3.15 -0.19
CA VAL A 108 -10.90 -2.30 0.30
C VAL A 108 -11.09 -2.62 1.78
N LEU A 109 -10.81 -1.65 2.64
CA LEU A 109 -10.80 -1.80 4.08
C LEU A 109 -12.23 -1.98 4.60
N GLY A 110 -12.46 -3.12 5.22
CA GLY A 110 -13.71 -3.41 5.92
C GLY A 110 -13.69 -2.95 7.37
N MET A 111 -14.58 -3.56 8.16
CA MET A 111 -14.58 -3.37 9.61
C MET A 111 -13.26 -3.87 10.22
N LEU A 112 -12.72 -3.10 11.16
CA LEU A 112 -11.54 -3.48 11.94
C LEU A 112 -11.91 -4.51 13.01
N SER A 113 -10.89 -5.12 13.62
CA SER A 113 -11.05 -6.05 14.74
C SER A 113 -11.71 -5.43 15.99
N ASP A 114 -11.64 -4.11 16.14
CA ASP A 114 -12.32 -3.35 17.21
C ASP A 114 -13.75 -2.91 16.84
N GLN A 115 -14.30 -3.43 15.74
CA GLN A 115 -15.63 -3.16 15.18
C GLN A 115 -15.82 -1.76 14.59
N ARG A 116 -14.78 -0.92 14.49
CA ARG A 116 -14.88 0.35 13.77
C ARG A 116 -14.84 0.13 12.26
N VAL A 117 -15.57 0.96 11.54
CA VAL A 117 -15.40 1.17 10.09
C VAL A 117 -14.79 2.56 9.95
N LEU A 118 -13.60 2.66 9.37
CA LEU A 118 -12.90 3.93 9.26
C LEU A 118 -13.41 4.74 8.08
N THR A 119 -13.67 6.02 8.32
CA THR A 119 -13.71 7.05 7.27
C THR A 119 -12.29 7.55 6.96
N PHE A 120 -12.14 8.35 5.90
CA PHE A 120 -10.86 8.98 5.57
C PHE A 120 -10.31 9.86 6.71
N GLU A 121 -11.18 10.62 7.37
CA GLU A 121 -10.79 11.45 8.52
C GLU A 121 -10.43 10.63 9.76
N ASP A 122 -11.09 9.48 9.97
CA ASP A 122 -10.68 8.54 11.04
C ASP A 122 -9.29 7.98 10.76
N PHE A 123 -8.98 7.62 9.51
CA PHE A 123 -7.68 7.05 9.15
C PHE A 123 -6.53 8.04 9.41
N LYS A 124 -6.73 9.33 9.13
CA LYS A 124 -5.73 10.39 9.41
C LYS A 124 -5.31 10.46 10.87
N THR A 125 -6.18 10.04 11.78
CA THR A 125 -5.94 10.08 13.23
C THR A 125 -5.76 8.69 13.84
N LEU A 126 -5.72 7.64 13.02
CA LEU A 126 -5.48 6.28 13.47
C LEU A 126 -4.09 6.18 14.12
N ASP A 127 -4.05 5.68 15.34
CA ASP A 127 -2.81 5.18 15.94
C ASP A 127 -2.56 3.77 15.41
N GLY A 128 -1.77 3.67 14.33
CA GLY A 128 -1.52 2.40 13.68
C GLY A 128 -0.21 2.33 12.91
N HIS A 129 0.07 1.14 12.38
CA HIS A 129 1.19 0.87 11.50
C HIS A 129 0.91 -0.31 10.57
N ILE A 130 1.69 -0.41 9.51
CA ILE A 130 1.72 -1.54 8.56
C ILE A 130 2.98 -2.37 8.80
N LYS A 131 2.84 -3.68 8.72
CA LYS A 131 3.95 -4.64 8.57
C LYS A 131 3.70 -5.57 7.40
N VAL A 132 4.75 -5.83 6.64
CA VAL A 132 4.78 -6.83 5.56
C VAL A 132 5.72 -7.95 5.98
N HIS A 133 5.23 -9.18 5.99
CA HIS A 133 5.96 -10.37 6.44
C HIS A 133 6.55 -11.13 5.25
N LEU A 134 7.64 -11.86 5.46
CA LEU A 134 8.16 -12.77 4.44
C LEU A 134 7.17 -13.91 4.18
N ALA A 135 6.71 -14.60 5.23
CA ALA A 135 5.79 -15.73 5.13
C ALA A 135 4.55 -15.55 6.02
N ASP A 136 3.49 -16.30 5.73
CA ASP A 136 2.24 -16.34 6.51
C ASP A 136 2.34 -17.17 7.80
N SER A 137 3.38 -18.00 7.91
CA SER A 137 3.54 -18.98 8.95
C SER A 137 5.00 -19.43 9.09
N GLY A 138 5.28 -20.20 10.15
CA GLY A 138 6.62 -20.72 10.41
C GLY A 138 7.62 -19.66 10.90
N PRO A 139 8.92 -19.98 10.91
CA PRO A 139 9.96 -19.05 11.39
C PRO A 139 10.04 -17.77 10.55
N GLU A 140 9.77 -17.85 9.25
CA GLU A 140 9.84 -16.74 8.30
C GLU A 140 8.72 -15.71 8.50
N TYR A 141 7.64 -16.06 9.21
CA TYR A 141 6.63 -15.09 9.65
C TYR A 141 7.24 -13.96 10.50
N GLN A 142 8.29 -14.25 11.26
CA GLN A 142 8.96 -13.25 12.12
C GLN A 142 9.86 -12.30 11.31
N ILE A 143 10.07 -12.55 10.02
CA ILE A 143 10.86 -11.68 9.15
C ILE A 143 9.93 -10.60 8.60
N ILE A 144 10.09 -9.37 9.09
CA ILE A 144 9.36 -8.21 8.62
C ILE A 144 10.14 -7.57 7.47
N LEU A 145 9.63 -7.69 6.25
CA LEU A 145 10.25 -7.13 5.04
C LEU A 145 10.24 -5.60 5.08
N ALA A 146 9.07 -5.03 5.31
CA ALA A 146 8.87 -3.58 5.38
C ALA A 146 7.86 -3.21 6.47
N ALA A 147 8.04 -2.04 7.08
CA ALA A 147 7.15 -1.52 8.10
C ALA A 147 7.02 0.01 8.03
N GLY A 148 5.89 0.55 8.47
CA GLY A 148 5.69 1.99 8.51
C GLY A 148 4.52 2.39 9.38
N ASN A 149 4.71 3.42 10.19
CA ASN A 149 3.63 4.07 10.93
C ASN A 149 2.60 4.71 9.98
N VAL A 150 1.34 4.73 10.37
CA VAL A 150 0.25 5.37 9.61
C VAL A 150 -0.63 6.25 10.52
N GLY A 151 -1.52 7.02 9.91
CA GLY A 151 -2.44 7.91 10.62
C GLY A 151 -1.69 8.98 11.41
N ALA A 152 -1.91 9.02 12.73
CA ALA A 152 -1.31 10.00 13.63
C ALA A 152 0.14 9.69 14.02
N ASN A 153 0.62 8.47 13.77
CA ASN A 153 1.96 8.05 14.14
C ASN A 153 3.00 8.64 13.20
N ASP A 154 4.15 9.04 13.75
CA ASP A 154 5.22 9.65 12.99
C ASP A 154 5.82 8.67 11.97
N ASN A 155 5.63 8.97 10.68
CA ASN A 155 6.14 8.19 9.55
C ASN A 155 7.41 8.83 8.94
N SER A 156 8.08 9.77 9.61
CA SER A 156 9.27 10.41 9.08
C SER A 156 10.50 9.47 9.11
N PRO A 157 11.42 9.58 8.13
CA PRO A 157 12.56 8.68 8.03
C PRO A 157 13.52 8.81 9.22
N VAL A 158 13.52 9.94 9.91
CA VAL A 158 14.38 10.18 11.09
C VAL A 158 13.90 9.44 12.34
N ASN A 159 12.62 9.05 12.38
CA ASN A 159 12.00 8.38 13.51
C ASN A 159 11.67 6.90 13.21
N PHE A 160 12.09 6.42 12.04
CA PHE A 160 12.10 5.01 11.73
C PHE A 160 13.46 4.38 12.09
N ASP A 161 13.42 3.35 12.92
CA ASP A 161 14.57 2.53 13.28
C ASP A 161 14.20 1.05 13.12
N LYS A 162 14.84 0.38 12.16
CA LYS A 162 14.56 -1.02 11.85
C LYS A 162 14.83 -1.95 13.06
N GLU A 163 15.74 -1.58 13.95
CA GLU A 163 16.09 -2.39 15.12
C GLU A 163 14.98 -2.38 16.19
N ASN A 164 14.07 -1.41 16.12
CA ASN A 164 12.91 -1.32 17.02
C ASN A 164 11.66 -1.99 16.45
N VAL A 165 11.69 -2.51 15.22
CA VAL A 165 10.55 -3.20 14.63
C VAL A 165 10.27 -4.48 15.42
N THR A 166 9.12 -4.52 16.08
CA THR A 166 8.73 -5.64 16.94
C THR A 166 8.12 -6.79 16.15
N LEU A 167 8.22 -8.00 16.69
CA LEU A 167 7.54 -9.17 16.14
C LEU A 167 6.03 -9.07 16.38
N CYS A 168 5.26 -9.58 15.42
CA CYS A 168 3.82 -9.74 15.59
C CYS A 168 3.52 -11.04 16.33
N SER A 169 2.51 -11.03 17.21
CA SER A 169 1.90 -12.28 17.67
C SER A 169 1.17 -12.94 16.49
N PRO A 170 1.49 -14.20 16.14
CA PRO A 170 0.79 -14.91 15.07
C PRO A 170 -0.63 -15.35 15.47
N TYR A 171 -1.06 -15.08 16.70
CA TYR A 171 -2.34 -15.51 17.26
C TYR A 171 -3.16 -14.32 17.77
N PHE A 172 -4.47 -14.36 17.51
CA PHE A 172 -5.50 -13.49 18.07
C PHE A 172 -5.92 -13.91 19.48
#